data_AF-A0A849PZR5-F1
#
_entry.id   AF-A0A849PZR5-F1
#
_cell.length_a   1.000
_cell.length_b   1.000
_cell.length_c   1.000
_cell.angle_alpha   90.00
_cell.angle_beta   90.00
_cell.angle_gamma   90.00
#
_symmetry.space_group_name_H-M   'P 1'
#
loop_
_entity.id
_entity.type
_entity.pdbx_description
1 polymer ?
#
loop_
_entity_poly.entity_id
_entity_poly.type
_entity_poly.pdbx_seq_one_letter_code
_entity_poly.pdbx_strand_id
1 'polypeptide(L)'
;MSSNEILKIRNIRSKDISNAISVEGEVSIIKEIHPIWKTTAYMCDHCEFVMYLPVEGSKVGKPVHCENEWCGNKSDFTLLEKKSSRTDSQQIWIEELNTIDPRSLLVYLEGDLVDTVNVKDKIVVTGVLKAHFKSTSTTGDFVIEANSIEKYKEKIPVTDNKAGTNSKKEIQIVREIIEQLSSYSPSKNASLEDVYWEASNLHIGRERTEELIKKMKYQGDLLSPDPEHIRAVW
;
A
#
# COMPACT_ATOMS: atom_id res chain seq x y z
N MET A 1 13.67 21.46 -6.97
CA MET A 1 12.61 20.61 -6.42
C MET A 1 12.43 19.48 -7.41
N SER A 2 13.07 18.34 -7.16
CA SER A 2 13.06 17.21 -8.09
C SER A 2 11.66 16.62 -8.12
N SER A 3 11.07 16.60 -9.30
CA SER A 3 9.90 15.78 -9.61
C SER A 3 10.17 14.36 -9.11
N ASN A 4 9.31 13.83 -8.25
CA ASN A 4 9.44 12.47 -7.73
C ASN A 4 9.07 11.51 -8.87
N GLU A 5 10.05 11.17 -9.71
CA GLU A 5 9.90 10.29 -10.86
C GLU A 5 9.66 8.86 -10.38
N ILE A 6 8.62 8.20 -10.91
CA ILE A 6 8.32 6.80 -10.61
C ILE A 6 9.34 5.92 -11.36
N LEU A 7 10.18 5.22 -10.61
CA LEU A 7 11.18 4.31 -11.13
C LEU A 7 10.61 2.90 -11.32
N LYS A 8 11.01 2.25 -12.40
CA LYS A 8 10.76 0.81 -12.58
C LYS A 8 11.73 -0.01 -11.75
N ILE A 9 11.30 -1.15 -11.23
CA ILE A 9 12.13 -2.05 -10.41
C ILE A 9 13.46 -2.39 -11.11
N ARG A 10 13.43 -2.71 -12.41
CA ARG A 10 14.63 -3.02 -13.21
C ARG A 10 15.62 -1.87 -13.35
N ASN A 11 15.21 -0.64 -13.11
CA ASN A 11 16.05 0.55 -13.24
C ASN A 11 16.75 0.94 -11.93
N ILE A 12 16.43 0.28 -10.81
CA ILE A 12 17.08 0.49 -9.52
C ILE A 12 18.57 0.14 -9.61
N ARG A 13 19.44 1.03 -9.13
CA ARG A 13 20.90 0.88 -9.12
C ARG A 13 21.49 1.24 -7.76
N SER A 14 22.76 0.90 -7.55
CA SER A 14 23.48 1.20 -6.30
C SER A 14 23.57 2.70 -5.98
N LYS A 15 23.53 3.57 -6.98
CA LYS A 15 23.48 5.03 -6.80
C LYS A 15 22.19 5.52 -6.10
N ASP A 16 21.14 4.70 -6.11
CA ASP A 16 19.84 5.05 -5.55
C ASP A 16 19.75 4.64 -4.06
N ILE A 17 20.74 3.91 -3.53
CA ILE A 17 20.79 3.50 -2.12
C ILE A 17 20.81 4.74 -1.22
N SER A 18 20.11 4.67 -0.09
CA SER A 18 19.93 5.74 0.90
C SER A 18 19.12 6.94 0.40
N ASN A 19 18.59 6.91 -0.83
CA ASN A 19 17.68 7.92 -1.34
C ASN A 19 16.22 7.48 -1.20
N ALA A 20 15.32 8.45 -1.06
CA ALA A 20 13.90 8.23 -1.20
C ALA A 20 13.57 8.04 -2.68
N ILE A 21 12.94 6.92 -3.02
CA ILE A 21 12.51 6.58 -4.39
C ILE A 21 11.04 6.15 -4.39
N SER A 22 10.37 6.36 -5.52
CA SER A 22 9.02 5.85 -5.77
C SER A 22 9.08 4.76 -6.82
N VAL A 23 8.48 3.60 -6.54
CA VAL A 23 8.54 2.41 -7.40
C VAL A 23 7.13 1.85 -7.62
N GLU A 24 6.77 1.62 -8.88
CA GLU A 24 5.52 0.96 -9.27
C GLU A 24 5.66 -0.57 -9.33
N GLY A 25 4.63 -1.29 -8.89
CA GLY A 25 4.57 -2.75 -8.98
C GLY A 25 3.21 -3.34 -8.58
N GLU A 26 3.03 -4.64 -8.81
CA GLU A 26 1.89 -5.44 -8.33
C GLU A 26 2.32 -6.27 -7.12
N VAL A 27 1.53 -6.27 -6.05
CA VAL A 27 1.81 -7.09 -4.86
C VAL A 27 1.66 -8.57 -5.20
N SER A 28 2.74 -9.34 -5.06
CA SER A 28 2.74 -10.78 -5.36
C SER A 28 2.73 -11.68 -4.13
N ILE A 29 3.43 -11.29 -3.06
CA ILE A 29 3.54 -12.07 -1.82
C ILE A 29 3.41 -11.15 -0.62
N ILE A 30 2.65 -11.59 0.39
CA ILE A 30 2.52 -10.94 1.68
C ILE A 30 2.94 -11.95 2.77
N LYS A 31 3.85 -11.55 3.66
CA LYS A 31 4.25 -12.37 4.82
C LYS A 31 3.40 -12.06 6.04
N GLU A 32 3.49 -12.95 7.03
CA GLU A 32 2.89 -12.75 8.35
C GLU A 32 3.46 -11.50 9.03
N ILE A 33 2.60 -10.87 9.83
CA ILE A 33 2.92 -9.68 10.61
C ILE A 33 3.72 -10.11 11.84
N HIS A 34 4.83 -9.41 12.10
CA HIS A 34 5.67 -9.65 13.26
C HIS A 34 5.94 -8.35 14.01
N PRO A 35 5.96 -8.36 15.35
CA PRO A 35 6.37 -7.20 16.12
C PRO A 35 7.89 -7.00 16.01
N ILE A 36 8.31 -5.75 15.83
CA ILE A 36 9.72 -5.33 15.86
C ILE A 36 9.93 -4.29 16.95
N TRP A 37 11.15 -4.23 17.48
CA TRP A 37 11.54 -3.20 18.44
C TRP A 37 11.80 -1.86 17.74
N LYS A 38 11.32 -0.76 18.32
CA LYS A 38 11.66 0.61 17.88
C LYS A 38 12.57 1.31 18.87
N THR A 39 12.29 1.14 20.15
CA THR A 39 13.13 1.67 21.23
C THR A 39 13.20 0.64 22.34
N THR A 40 14.41 0.28 22.76
CA THR A 40 14.61 -0.58 23.92
C THR A 40 14.99 0.24 25.14
N ALA A 41 14.37 -0.09 26.27
CA ALA A 41 14.65 0.52 27.55
C ALA A 41 15.50 -0.44 28.39
N TYR A 42 16.65 0.01 28.85
CA TYR A 42 17.55 -0.76 29.70
C TYR A 42 17.73 -0.07 31.05
N MET A 43 17.60 -0.83 32.13
CA MET A 43 17.93 -0.38 33.48
C MET A 43 19.37 -0.75 33.79
N CYS A 44 20.14 0.18 34.35
CA CYS A 44 21.43 -0.16 34.95
C CYS A 44 21.20 -0.83 36.31
N ASP A 45 21.68 -2.05 36.49
CA ASP A 45 21.48 -2.80 37.73
C ASP A 45 22.26 -2.21 38.91
N HIS A 46 23.18 -1.28 38.65
CA HIS A 46 24.06 -0.67 39.64
C HIS A 46 23.54 0.66 40.22
N CYS A 47 22.73 1.40 39.47
CA CYS A 47 22.20 2.72 39.88
C CYS A 47 20.73 2.95 39.51
N GLU A 48 20.05 1.94 38.96
CA GLU A 48 18.64 1.93 38.55
C GLU A 48 18.26 2.97 37.46
N PHE A 49 19.24 3.66 36.89
CA PHE A 49 19.01 4.59 35.78
C PHE A 49 18.49 3.86 34.53
N VAL A 50 17.47 4.42 33.88
CA VAL A 50 16.84 3.84 32.68
C VAL A 50 17.28 4.60 31.44
N MET A 51 17.90 3.87 30.51
CA MET A 51 18.36 4.37 29.22
C MET A 51 17.43 3.88 28.11
N TYR A 52 17.22 4.71 27.09
CA TYR A 52 16.39 4.39 25.93
C TYR A 52 17.24 4.40 24.67
N LEU A 53 17.35 3.25 24.00
CA LEU A 53 18.17 3.07 22.83
C LEU A 53 17.27 2.85 21.60
N PRO A 54 17.39 3.67 20.53
CA PRO A 54 16.73 3.37 19.28
C PRO A 54 17.29 2.08 18.68
N VAL A 55 16.43 1.24 18.11
CA VAL A 55 16.87 0.04 17.41
C VAL A 55 17.08 0.37 15.94
N GLU A 56 18.34 0.32 15.51
CA GLU A 56 18.75 0.53 14.13
C GLU A 56 19.26 -0.78 13.51
N GLY A 57 18.84 -1.06 12.28
CA GLY A 57 19.25 -2.26 11.55
C GLY A 57 18.63 -3.54 12.08
N SER A 58 19.36 -4.65 11.99
CA SER A 58 18.83 -6.01 12.23
C SER A 58 19.06 -6.56 13.63
N LYS A 59 19.73 -5.82 14.51
CA LYS A 59 20.08 -6.30 15.86
C LYS A 59 19.65 -5.29 16.91
N VAL A 60 19.09 -5.80 17.99
CA VAL A 60 18.84 -5.01 19.20
C VAL A 60 20.18 -4.74 19.89
N GLY A 61 20.59 -3.47 19.88
CA GLY A 61 21.77 -3.01 20.61
C GLY A 61 21.57 -3.07 22.12
N LYS A 62 22.69 -3.09 22.85
CA LYS A 62 22.73 -2.93 24.31
C LYS A 62 23.54 -1.67 24.68
N PRO A 63 23.28 -1.04 25.84
CA PRO A 63 24.10 0.06 26.33
C PRO A 63 25.57 -0.38 26.45
N VAL A 64 26.48 0.48 26.00
CA VAL A 64 27.93 0.27 26.16
C VAL A 64 28.39 0.66 27.56
N HIS A 65 27.74 1.68 28.14
CA HIS A 65 27.91 2.12 29.51
C HIS A 65 26.63 2.81 29.99
N CYS A 66 26.50 2.96 31.31
CA CYS A 66 25.43 3.73 31.93
C CYS A 66 25.63 5.21 31.66
N GLU A 67 24.62 5.86 31.06
CA GLU A 67 24.63 7.30 30.74
C GLU A 67 24.44 8.19 31.97
N ASN A 68 24.17 7.61 33.15
CA ASN A 68 24.13 8.36 34.40
C ASN A 68 25.53 8.86 34.78
N GLU A 69 25.68 10.18 34.94
CA GLU A 69 26.97 10.88 35.05
C GLU A 69 27.88 10.35 36.17
N TRP A 70 27.29 9.86 37.27
CA TRP A 70 28.04 9.36 38.43
C TRP A 70 28.26 7.84 38.45
N CYS A 71 27.67 7.09 37.51
CA CYS A 71 27.73 5.63 37.52
C CYS A 71 28.79 5.09 36.56
N GLY A 72 28.65 5.37 35.26
CA GLY A 72 29.58 4.90 34.23
C GLY A 72 29.74 3.37 34.13
N ASN A 73 28.87 2.58 34.78
CA ASN A 73 28.91 1.12 34.76
C ASN A 73 28.83 0.58 33.32
N LYS A 74 29.55 -0.50 33.01
CA LYS A 74 29.67 -1.04 31.64
C LYS A 74 29.05 -2.43 31.45
N SER A 75 28.55 -3.03 32.54
CA SER A 75 27.93 -4.35 32.54
C SER A 75 26.55 -4.31 33.20
N ASP A 76 25.83 -5.43 33.17
CA ASP A 76 24.62 -5.63 33.99
C ASP A 76 23.52 -4.59 33.70
N PHE A 77 22.94 -4.78 32.51
CA PHE A 77 21.80 -4.02 32.03
C PHE A 77 20.60 -4.94 31.86
N THR A 78 19.54 -4.66 32.60
CA THR A 78 18.27 -5.39 32.50
C THR A 78 17.36 -4.74 31.45
N LEU A 79 16.90 -5.52 30.46
CA LEU A 79 15.91 -5.05 29.48
C LEU A 79 14.55 -4.87 30.17
N LEU A 80 14.00 -3.65 30.09
CA LEU A 80 12.67 -3.33 30.57
C LEU A 80 11.67 -3.40 29.42
N GLU A 81 11.13 -4.60 29.15
CA GLU A 81 10.21 -4.82 28.03
C GLU A 81 8.96 -3.93 28.05
N LYS A 82 8.45 -3.61 29.24
CA LYS A 82 7.24 -2.77 29.42
C LYS A 82 7.50 -1.29 29.14
N LYS A 83 8.75 -0.83 29.28
CA LYS A 83 9.16 0.56 28.96
C LYS A 83 9.69 0.70 27.54
N SER A 84 9.87 -0.42 26.85
CA SER A 84 10.36 -0.47 25.47
C SER A 84 9.19 -0.34 24.49
N SER A 85 9.41 0.24 23.32
CA SER A 85 8.40 0.39 22.27
C SER A 85 8.59 -0.62 21.14
N ARG A 86 7.46 -1.10 20.62
CA ARG A 86 7.38 -2.02 19.48
C ARG A 86 6.44 -1.44 18.43
N THR A 87 6.61 -1.85 17.19
CA THR A 87 5.64 -1.62 16.12
C THR A 87 5.46 -2.89 15.31
N ASP A 88 4.35 -2.99 14.61
CA ASP A 88 4.11 -4.08 13.69
C ASP A 88 4.95 -3.88 12.43
N SER A 89 5.47 -4.98 11.89
CA SER A 89 6.20 -4.99 10.63
C SER A 89 5.73 -6.14 9.76
N GLN A 90 5.71 -5.89 8.45
CA GLN A 90 5.28 -6.85 7.46
C GLN A 90 6.19 -6.76 6.23
N GLN A 91 6.54 -7.90 5.66
CA GLN A 91 7.28 -7.97 4.41
C GLN A 91 6.34 -8.29 3.26
N ILE A 92 6.44 -7.53 2.17
CA ILE A 92 5.73 -7.79 0.92
C ILE A 92 6.72 -7.85 -0.24
N TRP A 93 6.35 -8.58 -1.29
CA TRP A 93 7.03 -8.55 -2.58
C TRP A 93 6.14 -7.85 -3.59
N ILE A 94 6.74 -6.92 -4.34
CA ILE A 94 6.12 -6.31 -5.51
C ILE A 94 6.82 -6.78 -6.77
N GLU A 95 6.08 -6.96 -7.85
CA GLU A 95 6.57 -7.41 -9.15
C GLU A 95 6.35 -6.36 -10.24
N GLU A 96 7.25 -6.34 -11.23
CA GLU A 96 7.13 -5.44 -12.38
C GLU A 96 5.82 -5.67 -13.16
N LEU A 97 5.14 -4.57 -13.49
CA LEU A 97 3.93 -4.59 -14.31
C LEU A 97 4.24 -4.87 -15.79
N ASN A 98 3.33 -5.55 -16.48
CA ASN A 98 3.32 -5.70 -17.95
C ASN A 98 4.61 -6.28 -18.58
N THR A 99 5.28 -7.20 -17.91
CA THR A 99 6.49 -7.88 -18.41
C THR A 99 6.35 -9.39 -18.33
N ILE A 100 6.92 -10.09 -19.31
CA ILE A 100 6.90 -11.56 -19.41
C ILE A 100 7.82 -12.20 -18.34
N ASP A 101 8.89 -11.50 -17.96
CA ASP A 101 9.84 -11.91 -16.93
C ASP A 101 9.92 -10.77 -15.88
N PRO A 102 9.00 -10.76 -14.89
CA PRO A 102 8.94 -9.72 -13.89
C PRO A 102 10.05 -9.86 -12.85
N ARG A 103 10.71 -8.75 -12.54
CA ARG A 103 11.60 -8.68 -11.37
C ARG A 103 10.77 -8.38 -10.13
N SER A 104 11.07 -9.08 -9.04
CA SER A 104 10.47 -8.82 -7.74
C SER A 104 11.36 -7.91 -6.89
N LEU A 105 10.76 -7.11 -6.03
CA LEU A 105 11.43 -6.26 -5.04
C LEU A 105 10.79 -6.45 -3.67
N LEU A 106 11.62 -6.62 -2.64
CA LEU A 106 11.16 -6.73 -1.25
C LEU A 106 10.92 -5.34 -0.67
N VAL A 107 9.76 -5.16 -0.05
CA VAL A 107 9.35 -3.95 0.64
C VAL A 107 9.01 -4.27 2.09
N TYR A 108 9.54 -3.49 3.02
CA TYR A 108 9.23 -3.52 4.43
C TYR A 108 8.16 -2.47 4.74
N LEU A 109 7.05 -2.93 5.30
CA LEU A 109 5.99 -2.12 5.86
C LEU A 109 6.12 -2.10 7.38
N GLU A 110 5.80 -0.97 7.98
CA GLU A 110 5.81 -0.80 9.43
C GLU A 110 4.62 0.05 9.88
N GLY A 111 4.15 -0.17 11.11
CA GLY A 111 3.11 0.64 11.72
C GLY A 111 1.80 0.65 10.95
N ASP A 112 1.35 1.83 10.54
CA ASP A 112 0.07 2.06 9.86
C ASP A 112 0.04 1.58 8.41
N LEU A 113 1.21 1.26 7.81
CA LEU A 113 1.28 0.67 6.47
C LEU A 113 1.02 -0.85 6.47
N VAL A 114 1.12 -1.51 7.63
CA VAL A 114 0.91 -2.95 7.75
C VAL A 114 -0.56 -3.31 7.47
N ASP A 115 -0.78 -4.43 6.77
CA ASP A 115 -2.11 -4.94 6.41
C ASP A 115 -2.95 -4.00 5.53
N THR A 116 -2.32 -3.04 4.86
CA THR A 116 -3.02 -2.06 4.00
C THR A 116 -3.19 -2.52 2.55
N VAL A 117 -2.51 -3.59 2.13
CA VAL A 117 -2.46 -4.06 0.73
C VAL A 117 -2.88 -5.52 0.61
N ASN A 118 -3.46 -5.88 -0.53
CA ASN A 118 -3.80 -7.25 -0.88
C ASN A 118 -2.93 -7.76 -2.02
N VAL A 119 -2.81 -9.08 -2.15
CA VAL A 119 -2.21 -9.71 -3.33
C VAL A 119 -2.98 -9.24 -4.57
N LYS A 120 -2.26 -8.94 -5.66
CA LYS A 120 -2.76 -8.32 -6.90
C LYS A 120 -3.05 -6.82 -6.84
N ASP A 121 -2.89 -6.15 -5.71
CA ASP A 121 -2.96 -4.69 -5.68
C ASP A 121 -1.82 -4.10 -6.52
N LYS A 122 -2.16 -3.21 -7.46
CA LYS A 122 -1.19 -2.36 -8.16
C LYS A 122 -0.89 -1.16 -7.28
N ILE A 123 0.36 -0.94 -6.94
CA ILE A 123 0.76 0.10 -5.98
C ILE A 123 1.97 0.89 -6.48
N VAL A 124 2.07 2.15 -6.02
CA VAL A 124 3.30 2.92 -5.98
C VAL A 124 3.77 2.92 -4.53
N VAL A 125 4.95 2.38 -4.27
CA VAL A 125 5.60 2.46 -2.97
C VAL A 125 6.61 3.59 -3.02
N THR A 126 6.55 4.51 -2.05
CA THR A 126 7.60 5.51 -1.84
C THR A 126 8.33 5.21 -0.54
N GLY A 127 9.65 5.14 -0.58
CA GLY A 127 10.43 4.75 0.58
C GLY A 127 11.93 4.91 0.37
N VAL A 128 12.71 4.57 1.40
CA VAL A 128 14.18 4.63 1.34
C VAL A 128 14.71 3.31 0.81
N LEU A 129 15.49 3.36 -0.28
CA LEU A 129 16.15 2.17 -0.81
C LEU A 129 17.34 1.79 0.09
N LYS A 130 17.37 0.54 0.53
CA LYS A 130 18.48 -0.05 1.28
C LYS A 130 19.07 -1.25 0.54
N ALA A 131 20.32 -1.56 0.86
CA ALA A 131 20.98 -2.79 0.45
C ALA A 131 21.05 -3.73 1.67
N HIS A 132 20.43 -4.89 1.55
CA HIS A 132 20.46 -5.92 2.57
C HIS A 132 21.50 -6.99 2.21
N PHE A 133 22.58 -7.04 2.97
CA PHE A 133 23.64 -8.03 2.80
C PHE A 133 23.44 -9.20 3.76
N LYS A 134 23.53 -10.42 3.25
CA LYS A 134 23.70 -11.59 4.12
C LYS A 134 25.09 -11.50 4.76
N SER A 135 25.22 -11.89 6.03
CA SER A 135 26.36 -11.55 6.91
C SER A 135 27.76 -11.77 6.36
N THR A 136 27.95 -12.72 5.46
CA THR A 136 29.24 -13.04 4.82
C THR A 136 29.24 -12.83 3.30
N SER A 137 28.15 -12.30 2.73
CA SER A 137 27.97 -12.14 1.30
C SER A 137 28.50 -10.79 0.80
N THR A 138 29.27 -10.83 -0.28
CA THR A 138 29.68 -9.63 -1.03
C THR A 138 28.54 -9.07 -1.90
N THR A 139 27.51 -9.88 -2.16
CA THR A 139 26.31 -9.50 -2.91
C THR A 139 25.17 -9.23 -1.93
N GLY A 140 24.54 -8.06 -2.07
CA GLY A 140 23.34 -7.68 -1.32
C GLY A 140 22.12 -7.59 -2.23
N ASP A 141 20.95 -7.69 -1.60
CA ASP A 141 19.65 -7.52 -2.25
C ASP A 141 19.15 -6.09 -2.04
N PHE A 142 18.52 -5.50 -3.05
CA PHE A 142 17.82 -4.22 -2.89
C PHE A 142 16.50 -4.44 -2.15
N VAL A 143 16.23 -3.58 -1.18
CA VAL A 143 14.98 -3.58 -0.40
C VAL A 143 14.51 -2.14 -0.21
N ILE A 144 13.20 -1.94 -0.08
CA ILE A 144 12.64 -0.62 0.25
C ILE A 144 12.06 -0.66 1.68
N GLU A 145 12.43 0.33 2.50
CA GLU A 145 11.66 0.65 3.71
C GLU A 145 10.60 1.69 3.32
N ALA A 146 9.33 1.28 3.35
CA ALA A 146 8.23 2.10 2.85
C ALA A 146 7.93 3.25 3.82
N ASN A 147 7.77 4.45 3.24
CA ASN A 147 7.24 5.62 3.92
C ASN A 147 5.79 5.89 3.53
N SER A 148 5.39 5.55 2.31
CA SER A 148 4.00 5.62 1.85
C SER A 148 3.68 4.58 0.78
N ILE A 149 2.41 4.20 0.70
CA ILE A 149 1.86 3.34 -0.35
C ILE A 149 0.66 4.05 -0.96
N GLU A 150 0.65 4.16 -2.28
CA GLU A 150 -0.49 4.63 -3.05
C GLU A 150 -1.02 3.48 -3.90
N LYS A 151 -2.27 3.08 -3.70
CA LYS A 151 -2.92 2.11 -4.59
C LYS A 151 -3.28 2.79 -5.90
N TYR A 152 -2.90 2.18 -7.02
CA TYR A 152 -3.43 2.56 -8.31
C TYR A 152 -4.93 2.29 -8.30
N LYS A 153 -5.71 3.37 -8.26
CA LYS A 153 -7.07 3.31 -8.78
C LYS A 153 -6.91 3.25 -10.29
N GLU A 154 -7.26 2.12 -10.91
CA GLU A 154 -7.42 2.11 -12.35
C GLU A 154 -8.40 3.23 -12.69
N LYS A 155 -7.90 4.29 -13.34
CA LYS A 155 -8.79 5.09 -14.18
C LYS A 155 -9.31 4.09 -15.19
N ILE A 156 -10.58 3.73 -15.07
CA ILE A 156 -11.28 2.87 -16.01
C ILE A 156 -10.82 3.30 -17.41
N PRO A 157 -10.18 2.42 -18.18
CA PRO A 157 -9.60 2.80 -19.46
C PRO A 157 -10.75 3.20 -20.38
N VAL A 158 -10.96 4.51 -20.52
CA VAL A 158 -11.72 5.06 -21.64
C VAL A 158 -10.94 4.68 -22.89
N THR A 159 -11.36 3.59 -23.51
CA THR A 159 -10.78 3.12 -24.76
C THR A 159 -11.04 4.18 -25.83
N ASP A 160 -9.97 4.79 -26.32
CA ASP A 160 -10.03 5.53 -27.58
C ASP A 160 -10.46 4.56 -28.68
N ASN A 161 -11.67 4.74 -29.22
CA ASN A 161 -11.97 4.84 -30.66
C ASN A 161 -13.41 4.43 -31.00
N LYS A 162 -14.27 5.44 -31.12
CA LYS A 162 -15.10 5.76 -32.32
C LYS A 162 -15.99 6.94 -31.98
N ALA A 163 -16.21 7.82 -32.95
CA ALA A 163 -17.05 9.01 -32.85
C ALA A 163 -18.50 8.62 -32.45
N GLY A 164 -18.75 8.54 -31.14
CA GLY A 164 -20.07 8.35 -30.54
C GLY A 164 -20.43 9.58 -29.72
N THR A 165 -21.67 10.04 -29.90
CA THR A 165 -22.30 11.12 -29.11
C THR A 165 -22.05 10.95 -27.61
N ASN A 166 -21.85 12.06 -26.88
CA ASN A 166 -21.53 12.09 -25.43
C ASN A 166 -22.37 11.09 -24.61
N SER A 167 -23.68 11.01 -24.87
CA SER A 167 -24.61 10.08 -24.22
C SER A 167 -24.28 8.58 -24.36
N LYS A 168 -23.65 8.13 -25.45
CA LYS A 168 -23.27 6.72 -25.62
C LYS A 168 -22.04 6.37 -24.78
N LYS A 169 -21.10 7.30 -24.67
CA LYS A 169 -19.90 7.15 -23.83
C LYS A 169 -20.27 7.13 -22.35
N GLU A 170 -21.14 8.06 -21.94
CA GLU A 170 -21.63 8.12 -20.56
C GLU A 170 -22.39 6.85 -20.16
N ILE A 171 -23.21 6.28 -21.06
CA ILE A 171 -23.88 4.98 -20.82
C ILE A 171 -22.86 3.87 -20.60
N GLN A 172 -21.80 3.82 -21.41
CA GLN A 172 -20.76 2.81 -21.28
C GLN A 172 -20.06 2.89 -19.92
N ILE A 173 -19.69 4.10 -19.50
CA ILE A 173 -19.06 4.35 -18.20
C ILE A 173 -19.98 3.89 -17.06
N VAL A 174 -21.26 4.26 -17.09
CA VAL A 174 -22.22 3.88 -16.04
C VAL A 174 -22.45 2.36 -16.01
N ARG A 175 -22.44 1.66 -17.16
CA ARG A 175 -22.51 0.18 -17.20
C ARG A 175 -21.33 -0.46 -16.50
N GLU A 176 -20.12 0.03 -16.77
CA GLU A 176 -18.88 -0.49 -16.17
C GLU A 176 -18.87 -0.31 -14.64
N ILE A 177 -19.29 0.87 -14.15
CA ILE A 177 -19.48 1.11 -12.71
C ILE A 177 -20.43 0.07 -12.10
N ILE A 178 -21.58 -0.17 -12.74
CA ILE A 178 -22.59 -1.10 -12.24
C ILE A 178 -22.05 -2.53 -12.21
N GLU A 179 -21.34 -2.98 -13.25
CA GLU A 179 -20.72 -4.31 -13.28
C GLU A 179 -19.71 -4.49 -12.16
N GLN A 180 -18.85 -3.50 -11.94
CA GLN A 180 -17.86 -3.52 -10.88
C GLN A 180 -18.52 -3.61 -9.51
N LEU A 181 -19.48 -2.73 -9.20
CA LEU A 181 -20.19 -2.74 -7.92
C LEU A 181 -21.00 -4.03 -7.71
N SER A 182 -21.63 -4.55 -8.76
CA SER A 182 -22.30 -5.85 -8.74
C SER A 182 -21.34 -7.01 -8.49
N SER A 183 -20.07 -6.94 -8.92
CA SER A 183 -19.09 -8.01 -8.71
C SER A 183 -18.64 -8.14 -7.26
N TYR A 184 -18.67 -7.04 -6.49
CA TYR A 184 -18.33 -7.02 -5.07
C TYR A 184 -19.48 -7.48 -4.17
N SER A 185 -20.70 -7.56 -4.69
CA SER A 185 -21.89 -7.92 -3.94
C SER A 185 -22.29 -9.39 -4.13
N PRO A 186 -22.50 -10.17 -3.04
CA PRO A 186 -22.96 -11.56 -3.15
C PRO A 186 -24.28 -11.72 -3.91
N SER A 187 -25.15 -10.71 -3.86
CA SER A 187 -26.46 -10.70 -4.54
C SER A 187 -26.39 -10.25 -6.00
N LYS A 188 -25.20 -9.84 -6.48
CA LYS A 188 -24.97 -9.21 -7.80
C LYS A 188 -25.75 -7.91 -8.01
N ASN A 189 -26.20 -7.27 -6.93
CA ASN A 189 -26.88 -5.99 -6.97
C ASN A 189 -25.90 -4.86 -6.63
N ALA A 190 -25.98 -3.75 -7.38
CA ALA A 190 -25.24 -2.53 -7.13
C ALA A 190 -26.13 -1.50 -6.42
N SER A 191 -25.59 -0.83 -5.40
CA SER A 191 -26.24 0.29 -4.70
C SER A 191 -26.30 1.52 -5.61
N LEU A 192 -27.46 2.17 -5.68
CA LEU A 192 -27.63 3.39 -6.46
C LEU A 192 -26.78 4.55 -5.95
N GLU A 193 -26.61 4.68 -4.63
CA GLU A 193 -25.83 5.79 -4.08
C GLU A 193 -24.33 5.63 -4.41
N ASP A 194 -23.82 4.40 -4.39
CA ASP A 194 -22.45 4.09 -4.80
C ASP A 194 -22.27 4.33 -6.32
N VAL A 195 -23.27 3.96 -7.13
CA VAL A 195 -23.25 4.23 -8.57
C VAL A 195 -23.22 5.74 -8.84
N TYR A 196 -24.00 6.55 -8.11
CA TYR A 196 -23.98 8.00 -8.25
C TYR A 196 -22.66 8.61 -7.80
N TRP A 197 -22.10 8.11 -6.69
CA TRP A 197 -20.82 8.55 -6.18
C TRP A 197 -19.69 8.30 -7.19
N GLU A 198 -19.59 7.07 -7.70
CA GLU A 198 -18.56 6.71 -8.68
C GLU A 198 -18.75 7.46 -10.01
N ALA A 199 -19.99 7.64 -10.47
CA ALA A 199 -20.27 8.41 -11.66
C ALA A 199 -19.87 9.90 -11.50
N SER A 200 -20.12 10.48 -10.32
CA SER A 200 -19.72 11.85 -9.99
C SER A 200 -18.20 12.03 -9.99
N ASN A 201 -17.46 11.03 -9.47
CA ASN A 201 -15.99 11.02 -9.51
C ASN A 201 -15.44 10.99 -10.95
N LEU A 202 -16.24 10.52 -11.91
CA LEU A 202 -15.94 10.52 -13.34
C LEU A 202 -16.60 11.69 -14.10
N HIS A 203 -17.01 12.73 -13.39
CA HIS A 203 -17.64 13.95 -13.93
C HIS A 203 -19.00 13.73 -14.63
N ILE A 204 -19.71 12.65 -14.29
CA ILE A 204 -21.11 12.44 -14.68
C ILE A 204 -21.98 12.81 -13.48
N GLY A 205 -22.64 13.97 -13.55
CA GLY A 205 -23.49 14.46 -12.47
C GLY A 205 -24.68 13.53 -12.18
N ARG A 206 -25.17 13.54 -10.93
CA ARG A 206 -26.25 12.66 -10.45
C ARG A 206 -27.49 12.67 -11.36
N GLU A 207 -27.99 13.84 -11.73
CA GLU A 207 -29.15 14.00 -12.61
C GLU A 207 -28.93 13.30 -13.96
N ARG A 208 -27.72 13.44 -14.51
CA ARG A 208 -27.35 12.79 -15.76
C ARG A 208 -27.28 11.27 -15.61
N THR A 209 -26.68 10.78 -14.54
CA THR A 209 -26.60 9.34 -14.22
C THR A 209 -27.99 8.73 -14.07
N GLU A 210 -28.92 9.43 -13.44
CA GLU A 210 -30.32 9.02 -13.32
C GLU A 210 -31.02 8.89 -14.67
N GLU A 211 -30.82 9.84 -15.60
CA GLU A 211 -31.35 9.75 -16.96
C GLU A 211 -30.83 8.52 -17.71
N LEU A 212 -29.52 8.24 -17.58
CA LEU A 212 -28.88 7.10 -18.24
C LEU A 212 -29.39 5.78 -17.65
N ILE A 213 -29.52 5.68 -16.33
CA ILE A 213 -30.11 4.53 -15.65
C ILE A 213 -31.56 4.31 -16.09
N LYS A 214 -32.39 5.36 -16.15
CA LYS A 214 -33.78 5.26 -16.65
C LYS A 214 -33.81 4.72 -18.08
N LYS A 215 -32.91 5.19 -18.93
CA LYS A 215 -32.80 4.72 -20.31
C LYS A 215 -32.39 3.24 -20.39
N MET A 216 -31.42 2.81 -19.60
CA MET A 216 -30.99 1.41 -19.54
C MET A 216 -32.11 0.49 -18.99
N LYS A 217 -32.89 0.93 -18.00
CA LYS A 217 -34.08 0.22 -17.54
C LYS A 217 -35.12 0.07 -18.65
N TYR A 218 -35.39 1.14 -19.40
CA TYR A 218 -36.33 1.10 -20.53
C TYR A 218 -35.88 0.13 -21.64
N GLN A 219 -34.57 0.00 -21.85
CA GLN A 219 -34.00 -0.93 -22.84
C GLN A 219 -33.97 -2.39 -22.36
N GLY A 220 -34.27 -2.66 -21.09
CA GLY A 220 -34.23 -4.00 -20.50
C GLY A 220 -32.86 -4.42 -19.97
N ASP A 221 -31.87 -3.52 -20.01
CA ASP A 221 -30.50 -3.78 -19.57
C ASP A 221 -30.39 -3.80 -18.03
N LEU A 222 -31.23 -3.04 -17.31
CA LEU A 222 -31.22 -2.97 -15.85
C LEU A 222 -32.54 -3.40 -15.22
N LEU A 223 -32.44 -4.20 -14.15
CA LEU A 223 -33.53 -4.49 -13.22
C LEU A 223 -33.35 -3.75 -11.90
N SER A 224 -34.46 -3.44 -11.23
CA SER A 224 -34.47 -2.86 -9.89
C SER A 224 -35.13 -3.84 -8.93
N PRO A 225 -34.35 -4.66 -8.22
CA PRO A 225 -34.90 -5.58 -7.23
C PRO A 225 -35.60 -4.84 -6.08
N ASP A 226 -35.12 -3.64 -5.74
CA ASP A 226 -35.65 -2.75 -4.72
C ASP A 226 -35.38 -1.28 -5.09
N PRO A 227 -35.90 -0.29 -4.32
CA PRO A 227 -35.73 1.13 -4.63
C PRO A 227 -34.30 1.65 -4.56
N GLU A 228 -33.39 0.96 -3.86
CA GLU A 228 -32.02 1.43 -3.58
C GLU A 228 -30.97 0.70 -4.43
N HIS A 229 -31.32 -0.43 -5.05
CA HIS A 229 -30.38 -1.24 -5.82
C HIS A 229 -30.80 -1.47 -7.27
N ILE A 230 -29.81 -1.73 -8.10
CA ILE A 230 -29.97 -2.10 -9.50
C ILE A 230 -29.11 -3.32 -9.85
N ARG A 231 -29.53 -4.06 -10.87
CA ARG A 231 -28.86 -5.26 -11.35
C ARG A 231 -28.74 -5.26 -12.87
N ALA A 232 -27.53 -5.51 -13.36
CA ALA A 232 -27.25 -5.70 -14.77
C ALA A 232 -27.82 -7.03 -15.31
N VAL A 233 -28.38 -7.00 -16.51
CA VAL A 233 -29.02 -8.14 -17.18
C VAL A 233 -28.53 -8.35 -18.62
N TRP A 234 -27.45 -7.67 -19.00
CA TRP A 234 -26.78 -7.84 -20.30
C TRP A 234 -25.64 -8.84 -20.26
#